data_AF-A0A7K1S3Y6-F1
#
_entry.id   AF-A0A7K1S3Y6-F1
#
_cell.length_a   1.000
_cell.length_b   1.000
_cell.length_c   1.000
_cell.angle_alpha   90.00
_cell.angle_beta   90.00
_cell.angle_gamma   90.00
#
_symmetry.space_group_name_H-M   'P 1'
#
loop_
_entity.id
_entity.type
_entity.pdbx_description
1 polymer ?
#
loop_
_entity_poly.entity_id
_entity_poly.type
_entity_poly.pdbx_seq_one_letter_code
_entity_poly.pdbx_strand_id
1 'polypeptide(L)'
;MENQSIKAKILADYQTLLALKFDSPELIKDKLKLISEHVDQLSSSTPEDNLTYENAANLLKSASTTEYTAFRDAMSDDEKEQALVQLKHKVAEACQLVTIHG
;
A
#
# COMPACT_ATOMS: atom_id res chain seq x y z
N MET A 1 15.64 -4.76 -15.75
CA MET A 1 14.40 -5.55 -15.99
C MET A 1 13.70 -5.93 -14.68
N GLU A 2 14.45 -6.24 -13.62
CA GLU A 2 13.89 -6.66 -12.33
C GLU A 2 13.02 -5.58 -11.65
N ASN A 3 13.51 -4.33 -11.57
CA ASN A 3 12.75 -3.22 -10.96
C ASN A 3 11.41 -2.94 -11.66
N GLN A 4 11.36 -2.97 -12.99
CA GLN A 4 10.09 -2.79 -13.71
C GLN A 4 9.11 -3.93 -13.45
N SER A 5 9.60 -5.15 -13.26
CA SER A 5 8.77 -6.29 -12.90
C SER A 5 8.18 -6.14 -11.49
N ILE A 6 8.96 -5.63 -10.53
CA ILE A 6 8.49 -5.37 -9.17
C ILE A 6 7.47 -4.21 -9.15
N LYS A 7 7.72 -3.12 -9.90
CA LYS A 7 6.75 -2.02 -10.06
C LYS A 7 5.42 -2.49 -10.65
N ALA A 8 5.45 -3.40 -11.63
CA ALA A 8 4.23 -3.99 -12.18
C ALA A 8 3.45 -4.83 -11.15
N LYS A 9 4.15 -5.57 -10.28
CA LYS A 9 3.51 -6.31 -9.18
C LYS A 9 2.83 -5.38 -8.17
N ILE A 10 3.51 -4.29 -7.78
CA ILE A 10 2.94 -3.26 -6.90
C ILE A 10 1.65 -2.70 -7.49
N LEU A 11 1.66 -2.34 -8.77
CA LEU A 11 0.48 -1.84 -9.47
C LEU A 11 -0.65 -2.86 -9.49
N ALA A 12 -0.36 -4.13 -9.76
CA ALA A 12 -1.37 -5.19 -9.77
C ALA A 12 -2.00 -5.43 -8.39
N ASP A 13 -1.19 -5.46 -7.33
CA ASP A 13 -1.67 -5.61 -5.96
C ASP A 13 -2.47 -4.39 -5.50
N TYR A 14 -2.03 -3.19 -5.87
CA TYR A 14 -2.75 -1.95 -5.60
C TYR A 14 -4.09 -1.88 -6.32
N GLN A 15 -4.15 -2.26 -7.60
CA GLN A 15 -5.42 -2.36 -8.34
C GLN A 15 -6.39 -3.36 -7.70
N THR A 16 -5.85 -4.48 -7.21
CA THR A 16 -6.66 -5.45 -6.47
C THR A 16 -7.19 -4.83 -5.17
N LEU A 17 -6.34 -4.14 -4.40
CA LEU A 17 -6.74 -3.44 -3.18
C LEU A 17 -7.85 -2.41 -3.44
N LEU A 18 -7.77 -1.65 -4.54
CA LEU A 18 -8.79 -0.67 -4.89
C LEU A 18 -10.18 -1.30 -5.12
N ALA A 19 -10.22 -2.50 -5.68
CA ALA A 19 -11.47 -3.23 -5.93
C ALA A 19 -12.08 -3.87 -4.66
N LEU A 20 -11.29 -4.04 -3.59
CA LEU A 20 -11.77 -4.64 -2.34
C LEU A 20 -12.72 -3.70 -1.61
N LYS A 21 -13.75 -4.29 -0.99
CA LYS A 21 -14.70 -3.62 -0.10
C LYS A 21 -14.36 -3.91 1.36
N PHE A 22 -15.01 -3.21 2.29
CA PHE A 22 -14.76 -3.37 3.72
C PHE A 22 -15.12 -4.76 4.27
N ASP A 23 -15.90 -5.56 3.53
CA ASP A 23 -16.25 -6.94 3.89
C ASP A 23 -15.07 -7.93 3.86
N SER A 24 -13.93 -7.52 3.29
CA SER A 24 -12.76 -8.38 3.08
C SER A 24 -11.50 -7.90 3.80
N PRO A 25 -11.52 -7.74 5.15
CA PRO A 25 -10.43 -7.14 5.91
C PRO A 25 -9.13 -7.96 5.87
N GLU A 26 -9.22 -9.28 5.71
CA GLU A 26 -8.04 -10.14 5.58
C GLU A 26 -7.35 -9.96 4.23
N LEU A 27 -8.13 -9.86 3.14
CA LEU A 27 -7.59 -9.60 1.80
C LEU A 27 -6.96 -8.20 1.71
N ILE A 28 -7.58 -7.20 2.36
CA ILE A 28 -7.00 -5.85 2.46
C ILE A 28 -5.64 -5.91 3.14
N LYS A 29 -5.54 -6.62 4.27
CA LYS A 29 -4.28 -6.79 5.01
C LYS A 29 -3.21 -7.52 4.19
N ASP A 30 -3.59 -8.59 3.51
CA ASP A 30 -2.70 -9.35 2.64
C ASP A 30 -2.13 -8.47 1.52
N LYS A 31 -2.99 -7.67 0.88
CA LYS A 31 -2.55 -6.73 -0.17
C LYS A 31 -1.63 -5.63 0.35
N LEU A 32 -1.91 -5.06 1.52
CA LEU A 32 -0.99 -4.10 2.17
C LEU A 32 0.39 -4.71 2.42
N LYS A 33 0.42 -5.97 2.87
CA LYS A 33 1.66 -6.69 3.13
C LYS A 33 2.44 -6.91 1.84
N LEU A 34 1.80 -7.43 0.79
CA LEU A 34 2.43 -7.69 -0.51
C LEU A 34 3.00 -6.41 -1.13
N ILE A 35 2.24 -5.30 -1.11
CA ILE A 35 2.71 -4.01 -1.61
C ILE A 35 3.95 -3.55 -0.82
N SER A 36 3.94 -3.70 0.51
CA SER A 36 5.08 -3.36 1.36
C SER A 36 6.32 -4.20 1.05
N GLU A 37 6.16 -5.52 0.90
CA GLU A 37 7.25 -6.45 0.56
C GLU A 37 7.85 -6.13 -0.82
N HIS A 38 7.03 -5.71 -1.79
CA HIS A 38 7.52 -5.31 -3.10
C HIS A 38 8.24 -3.95 -3.08
N VAL A 39 7.79 -2.99 -2.26
CA VAL A 39 8.48 -1.71 -2.10
C VAL A 39 9.84 -1.88 -1.40
N ASP A 40 9.91 -2.75 -0.40
CA ASP A 40 11.17 -3.09 0.30
C ASP A 40 12.20 -3.74 -0.65
N GLN A 41 11.73 -4.64 -1.53
CA GLN A 41 12.55 -5.22 -2.60
C GLN A 41 13.11 -4.14 -3.56
N LEU A 42 12.30 -3.13 -3.91
CA LEU A 42 12.77 -2.03 -4.76
C LEU A 42 13.81 -1.13 -4.08
N SER A 43 13.61 -0.83 -2.79
CA SER A 43 14.58 -0.08 -1.96
C SER A 43 15.93 -0.80 -1.92
N SER A 44 15.91 -2.12 -1.71
CA SER A 44 17.13 -2.94 -1.66
C SER A 44 17.87 -3.02 -3.00
N SER A 45 17.13 -3.02 -4.12
CA SER A 45 17.73 -3.11 -5.46
C SER A 45 18.17 -1.77 -6.04
N THR A 46 17.76 -0.64 -5.46
CA THR A 46 18.00 0.71 -6.05
C THR A 46 18.36 1.75 -4.97
N PRO A 47 19.58 1.69 -4.41
CA PRO A 47 19.98 2.54 -3.29
C PRO A 47 20.10 4.04 -3.63
N GLU A 48 20.14 4.40 -4.91
CA GLU A 48 20.22 5.80 -5.37
C GLU A 48 18.92 6.59 -5.11
N ASP A 49 17.78 5.91 -5.05
CA ASP A 49 16.44 6.49 -4.78
C ASP A 49 15.92 6.12 -3.38
N ASN A 50 16.83 5.77 -2.46
CA ASN A 50 16.48 5.20 -1.17
C ASN A 50 15.50 6.07 -0.36
N LEU A 51 15.63 7.40 -0.41
CA LEU A 51 14.70 8.32 0.25
C LEU A 51 13.25 8.20 -0.29
N THR A 52 13.09 8.01 -1.60
CA THR A 52 11.77 7.85 -2.24
C THR A 52 11.12 6.56 -1.79
N TYR A 53 11.87 5.46 -1.79
CA TYR A 53 11.36 4.15 -1.38
C TYR A 53 11.16 4.05 0.14
N GLU A 54 12.00 4.70 0.94
CA GLU A 54 11.83 4.80 2.39
C GLU A 54 10.57 5.59 2.74
N ASN A 55 10.29 6.69 2.02
CA ASN A 55 9.04 7.43 2.17
C ASN A 55 7.82 6.57 1.80
N ALA A 56 7.89 5.82 0.70
CA ALA A 56 6.83 4.88 0.32
C ALA A 56 6.63 3.78 1.37
N ALA A 57 7.70 3.20 1.91
CA ALA A 57 7.65 2.21 2.97
C ALA A 57 7.05 2.79 4.26
N ASN A 58 7.38 4.03 4.62
CA ASN A 58 6.79 4.73 5.77
C ASN A 58 5.29 4.96 5.61
N LEU A 59 4.84 5.36 4.41
CA LEU A 59 3.42 5.50 4.10
C LEU A 59 2.68 4.15 4.21
N LEU A 60 3.26 3.08 3.65
CA LEU A 60 2.68 1.73 3.73
C LEU A 60 2.68 1.16 5.15
N LYS A 61 3.71 1.49 5.95
CA LYS A 61 3.76 1.15 7.37
C LYS A 61 2.63 1.83 8.13
N SER A 62 2.43 3.14 7.92
CA SER A 62 1.28 3.83 8.49
C SER A 62 -0.01 3.14 8.06
N ALA A 63 -0.20 2.92 6.76
CA ALA A 63 -1.41 2.32 6.21
C ALA A 63 -1.72 0.96 6.85
N SER A 64 -0.69 0.15 7.07
CA SER A 64 -0.78 -1.18 7.68
C SER A 64 -0.98 -1.17 9.19
N THR A 65 -0.67 -0.06 9.87
CA THR A 65 -0.85 0.07 11.33
C THR A 65 -2.01 0.98 11.67
N THR A 66 -1.89 2.27 11.43
CA THR A 66 -2.81 3.31 11.90
C THR A 66 -4.12 3.21 11.14
N GLU A 67 -4.06 3.28 9.80
CA GLU A 67 -5.27 3.26 8.98
C GLU A 67 -5.95 1.89 8.98
N TYR A 68 -5.20 0.79 8.94
CA TYR A 68 -5.78 -0.56 9.03
C TYR A 68 -6.42 -0.83 10.40
N THR A 69 -5.83 -0.36 11.50
CA THR A 69 -6.45 -0.48 12.84
C THR A 69 -7.74 0.35 12.90
N ALA A 70 -7.72 1.59 12.43
CA ALA A 70 -8.92 2.43 12.37
C ALA A 70 -10.03 1.78 11.52
N PHE A 71 -9.67 1.17 10.39
CA PHE A 71 -10.58 0.41 9.54
C PHE A 71 -11.16 -0.83 10.24
N ARG A 72 -10.34 -1.58 10.97
CA ARG A 72 -10.75 -2.81 11.67
C ARG A 72 -11.63 -2.49 12.89
N ASP A 73 -11.29 -1.45 13.64
CA ASP A 73 -11.97 -1.05 14.87
C ASP A 73 -13.20 -0.15 14.63
N ALA A 74 -13.47 0.23 13.38
CA ALA A 74 -14.67 0.96 13.00
C ALA A 74 -15.96 0.15 13.29
N MET A 75 -16.91 0.78 13.98
CA MET A 75 -18.09 0.12 14.51
C MET A 75 -19.28 0.15 13.55
N SER A 76 -19.29 1.11 12.63
CA SER A 76 -20.34 1.29 11.61
C SER A 76 -19.81 1.03 10.20
N ASP A 77 -20.69 0.63 9.29
CA ASP A 77 -20.29 0.38 7.89
C ASP A 77 -19.85 1.68 7.18
N ASP A 78 -20.45 2.83 7.51
CA ASP A 78 -20.00 4.14 7.03
C ASP A 78 -18.57 4.46 7.50
N GLU A 79 -18.28 4.23 8.78
CA GLU A 79 -16.94 4.42 9.35
C GLU A 79 -15.91 3.48 8.72
N LYS A 80 -16.28 2.22 8.46
CA LYS A 80 -15.42 1.25 7.77
C LYS A 80 -15.14 1.68 6.33
N GLU A 81 -16.15 2.19 5.63
CA GLU A 81 -15.98 2.67 4.26
C GLU A 81 -15.06 3.90 4.22
N GLN A 82 -15.27 4.87 5.10
CA GLN A 82 -14.40 6.04 5.22
C GLN A 82 -12.97 5.67 5.60
N ALA A 83 -12.78 4.78 6.59
CA ALA A 83 -11.47 4.32 6.99
C ALA A 83 -10.76 3.53 5.88
N LEU A 84 -11.50 2.72 5.11
CA LEU A 84 -10.97 2.01 3.94
C LEU A 84 -10.55 2.99 2.83
N VAL A 85 -11.31 4.06 2.60
CA VAL A 85 -10.94 5.12 1.65
C VAL A 85 -9.64 5.81 2.08
N GLN A 86 -9.50 6.16 3.36
CA GLN A 86 -8.28 6.75 3.90
C GLN A 86 -7.07 5.82 3.76
N LEU A 87 -7.26 4.54 4.07
CA LEU A 87 -6.25 3.50 3.89
C LEU A 87 -5.81 3.40 2.43
N LYS A 88 -6.77 3.31 1.49
CA LYS A 88 -6.48 3.24 0.05
C LYS A 88 -5.76 4.49 -0.45
N HIS A 89 -6.14 5.67 0.05
CA HIS A 89 -5.48 6.93 -0.32
C HIS A 89 -4.00 6.93 0.09
N LYS A 90 -3.69 6.47 1.31
CA LYS A 90 -2.31 6.38 1.80
C LYS A 90 -1.46 5.40 0.99
N VAL A 91 -2.05 4.27 0.59
CA VAL A 91 -1.39 3.30 -0.29
C VAL A 91 -1.21 3.88 -1.69
N ALA A 92 -2.15 4.69 -2.18
CA ALA A 92 -2.03 5.39 -3.45
C ALA A 92 -0.82 6.34 -3.46
N GLU A 93 -0.66 7.14 -2.40
CA GLU A 93 0.49 8.04 -2.24
C GLU A 93 1.81 7.26 -2.28
N ALA A 94 1.89 6.14 -1.55
CA ALA A 94 3.06 5.27 -1.58
C ALA A 94 3.34 4.71 -2.98
N CYS A 95 2.31 4.19 -3.66
CA CYS A 95 2.46 3.63 -5.01
C CYS A 95 2.89 4.70 -6.02
N GLN A 96 2.39 5.94 -5.90
CA GLN A 96 2.77 7.06 -6.76
C GLN A 96 4.26 7.40 -6.62
N LEU A 97 4.81 7.41 -5.41
CA LEU A 97 6.24 7.63 -5.20
C LEU A 97 7.08 6.61 -5.98
N VAL A 98 6.67 5.34 -5.94
CA VAL A 98 7.40 4.21 -6.52
C VAL A 98 7.23 4.13 -8.06
N THR A 99 6.10 4.60 -8.59
CA THR A 99 5.76 4.52 -10.03
C THR A 99 6.07 5.78 -10.83
N ILE A 100 6.12 6.97 -10.21
CA ILE A 100 6.46 8.23 -10.89
C ILE A 100 7.99 8.42 -11.00
N HIS A 101 8.76 7.93 -10.04
CA HIS A 101 10.23 8.11 -9.98
C HIS A 101 11.03 6.93 -10.57
N GLY A 102 10.57 6.27 -11.63
CA GLY A 102 11.51 5.57 -12.52
C GLY A 102 10.91 4.59 -13.48
#